data_AF-A0A1Y1ZTF8-F1
#
_entry.id   AF-A0A1Y1ZTF8-F1
#
_cell.length_a   1.000
_cell.length_b   1.000
_cell.length_c   1.000
_cell.angle_alpha   90.00
_cell.angle_beta   90.00
_cell.angle_gamma   90.00
#
_symmetry.space_group_name_H-M   'P 1'
#
loop_
_entity.id
_entity.type
_entity.pdbx_description
1 polymer ?
#
loop_
_entity_poly.entity_id
_entity_poly.type
_entity_poly.pdbx_seq_one_letter_code
_entity_poly.pdbx_strand_id
1 'polypeptide(L)'
;MLAYQVDRSINYSGCIGNKFKEFKKVKQQNLLMLSPSNYCKCHQRTVFFKYHDFTAKDNINENVNSISLNNKEYFVGGIQTFSSNKPYSKFSVSCLRDTLEYNNIIRLFNNTDSNLIWSNSSNKTIAAGLSKYQRFNHIVKHGQITLKDKLYNNFLRFQKKFPDDYTYMADTYTSERINQFKKKYRNYEISKDNLWLIKPKGAARGIGIHFLKNVDEINKTDIVTKYISNPLLLEKKKFDLRVYLLVTGHDPLKIYIYKESFARMSSDEYDLELEDLDNVFKHLTNVSVNKKKKTQNGSSFIWSLPKVKRYISEEYGVDFNEVWEKIEDIAIKAVITMNKLEIDTEKKMYSHLNSSNTFELYGVDILIDDNMKPWLLEINLSPGLSSKTGYQRSLKYKLMDDTFNIVGLVPYSHITGLAMEGECEYKDPVDEAVQQSVCEITRPTGGYKRIFPLKENIDYYKKFFEEVSPNNQALWDEIKKNENL
;
A
#
# COMPACT_ATOMS: atom_id res chain seq x y z
N MET A 1 -18.01 3.81 16.59
CA MET A 1 -19.00 2.96 17.27
C MET A 1 -19.98 2.49 16.20
N LEU A 2 -19.65 1.42 15.47
CA LEU A 2 -20.57 0.62 14.66
C LEU A 2 -20.00 -0.79 14.76
N ALA A 3 -20.41 -1.45 15.84
CA ALA A 3 -20.08 -2.83 16.10
C ALA A 3 -20.80 -3.68 15.05
N TYR A 4 -20.07 -4.30 14.13
CA TYR A 4 -20.65 -5.34 13.30
C TYR A 4 -20.39 -6.68 13.96
N GLN A 5 -21.47 -7.42 14.18
CA GLN A 5 -21.53 -8.74 14.82
C GLN A 5 -20.39 -9.63 14.31
N VAL A 6 -19.31 -9.70 15.09
CA VAL A 6 -18.67 -11.00 15.28
C VAL A 6 -19.72 -11.80 16.00
N ASP A 7 -20.37 -12.73 15.31
CA ASP A 7 -21.38 -13.51 15.96
C ASP A 7 -20.74 -14.44 16.98
N ARG A 8 -20.63 -13.95 18.22
CA ARG A 8 -20.23 -14.71 19.39
C ARG A 8 -21.45 -15.35 20.06
N SER A 9 -22.67 -15.09 19.57
CA SER A 9 -23.94 -15.43 20.22
C SER A 9 -24.87 -16.35 19.41
N ILE A 10 -24.56 -16.65 18.16
CA ILE A 10 -25.27 -17.72 17.43
C ILE A 10 -24.86 -19.06 18.04
N ASN A 11 -25.67 -19.51 18.98
CA ASN A 11 -26.00 -20.93 19.02
C ASN A 11 -26.56 -21.26 17.63
N TYR A 12 -25.84 -22.09 16.88
CA TYR A 12 -26.04 -22.44 15.46
C TYR A 12 -27.37 -23.17 15.19
N SER A 13 -28.51 -22.63 15.63
CA SER A 13 -29.82 -23.28 15.59
C SER A 13 -30.97 -22.41 15.08
N GLY A 14 -30.76 -21.11 14.81
CA GLY A 14 -31.88 -20.18 14.58
C GLY A 14 -32.25 -19.88 13.11
N CYS A 15 -31.31 -19.49 12.26
CA CYS A 15 -31.61 -19.01 10.90
C CYS A 15 -30.65 -19.58 9.84
N ILE A 16 -30.28 -20.85 10.01
CA ILE A 16 -29.53 -21.62 9.02
C ILE A 16 -30.52 -22.66 8.49
N GLY A 17 -31.16 -22.36 7.36
CA GLY A 17 -32.08 -23.28 6.70
C GLY A 17 -31.44 -24.66 6.50
N ASN A 18 -32.27 -25.71 6.54
CA ASN A 18 -31.95 -27.15 6.60
C ASN A 18 -30.89 -27.72 5.62
N LYS A 19 -30.19 -26.91 4.82
CA LYS A 19 -29.08 -27.28 3.92
C LYS A 19 -27.68 -27.24 4.55
N PHE A 20 -27.52 -26.87 5.82
CA PHE A 20 -26.20 -26.68 6.45
C PHE A 20 -25.98 -27.56 7.71
N LYS A 21 -26.63 -28.72 7.80
CA LYS A 21 -26.39 -29.70 8.90
C LYS A 21 -25.02 -30.40 8.84
N GLU A 22 -24.21 -30.17 7.80
CA GLU A 22 -23.00 -30.97 7.50
C GLU A 22 -21.66 -30.37 7.99
N PHE A 23 -21.64 -29.18 8.59
CA PHE A 23 -20.39 -28.55 9.07
C PHE A 23 -19.88 -29.05 10.44
N LYS A 24 -20.53 -30.06 11.05
CA LYS A 24 -20.19 -30.55 12.41
C LYS A 24 -18.92 -31.42 12.51
N LYS A 25 -18.13 -31.59 11.44
CA LYS A 25 -16.92 -32.44 11.44
C LYS A 25 -15.67 -31.80 10.82
N VAL A 26 -15.55 -30.47 10.79
CA VAL A 26 -14.25 -29.82 10.48
C VAL A 26 -13.36 -29.89 11.72
N LYS A 27 -12.67 -31.02 11.92
CA LYS A 27 -11.88 -31.28 13.14
C LYS A 27 -10.47 -30.68 13.14
N GLN A 28 -10.06 -29.88 12.14
CA GLN A 28 -8.66 -29.40 12.09
C GLN A 28 -8.39 -27.93 11.71
N GLN A 29 -9.37 -27.11 11.30
CA GLN A 29 -9.19 -25.64 11.24
C GLN A 29 -10.50 -24.89 11.50
N ASN A 30 -10.54 -24.08 12.56
CA ASN A 30 -11.64 -23.15 12.84
C ASN A 30 -11.42 -21.84 12.08
N LEU A 31 -11.76 -21.79 10.78
CA LEU A 31 -11.76 -20.54 10.03
C LEU A 31 -12.98 -19.69 10.43
N LEU A 32 -12.73 -18.43 10.84
CA LEU A 32 -13.80 -17.44 10.94
C LEU A 32 -14.06 -16.84 9.56
N MET A 33 -15.33 -16.70 9.21
CA MET A 33 -15.75 -16.08 7.94
C MET A 33 -16.45 -14.76 8.24
N LEU A 34 -16.10 -13.72 7.49
CA LEU A 34 -16.90 -12.50 7.42
C LEU A 34 -18.22 -12.82 6.73
N SER A 35 -19.32 -12.38 7.34
CA SER A 35 -20.63 -12.40 6.71
C SER A 35 -20.60 -11.58 5.42
N PRO A 36 -21.36 -11.98 4.40
CA PRO A 36 -21.48 -11.17 3.20
C PRO A 36 -22.11 -9.82 3.55
N SER A 37 -21.76 -8.81 2.76
CA SER A 37 -22.41 -7.51 2.87
C SER A 37 -23.89 -7.63 2.53
N ASN A 38 -24.75 -7.05 3.36
CA ASN A 38 -26.18 -6.87 3.04
C ASN A 38 -26.40 -5.93 1.83
N TYR A 39 -25.36 -5.23 1.40
CA TYR A 39 -25.37 -4.34 0.24
C TYR A 39 -24.89 -5.03 -1.05
N CYS A 40 -24.21 -6.19 -0.96
CA CYS A 40 -23.77 -6.95 -2.14
C CYS A 40 -24.73 -8.11 -2.44
N LYS A 41 -25.17 -8.22 -3.69
CA LYS A 41 -25.98 -9.36 -4.16
C LYS A 41 -25.22 -10.68 -4.19
N CYS A 42 -23.89 -10.62 -4.15
CA CYS A 42 -22.99 -11.75 -4.30
C CYS A 42 -23.06 -12.75 -3.14
N HIS A 43 -23.53 -12.36 -1.95
CA HIS A 43 -23.56 -13.23 -0.76
C HIS A 43 -22.23 -13.96 -0.47
N GLN A 44 -21.09 -13.49 -1.02
CA GLN A 44 -19.79 -14.14 -0.90
C GLN A 44 -19.15 -13.85 0.46
N ARG A 45 -18.94 -14.90 1.26
CA ARG A 45 -18.18 -14.86 2.50
C ARG A 45 -16.69 -14.91 2.22
N THR A 46 -15.93 -14.17 3.02
CA THR A 46 -14.48 -14.15 2.97
C THR A 46 -13.88 -14.56 4.29
N VAL A 47 -12.67 -15.12 4.28
CA VAL A 47 -11.94 -15.44 5.51
C VAL A 47 -11.70 -14.17 6.31
N PHE A 48 -11.98 -14.22 7.61
CA PHE A 48 -11.67 -13.17 8.56
C PHE A 48 -10.30 -13.43 9.20
N PHE A 49 -9.41 -12.45 9.06
CA PHE A 49 -8.11 -12.44 9.71
C PHE A 49 -8.24 -11.80 11.10
N LYS A 50 -8.00 -12.61 12.13
CA LYS A 50 -7.97 -12.18 13.53
C LYS A 50 -6.68 -11.44 13.81
N TYR A 51 -6.78 -10.42 14.65
CA TYR A 51 -5.61 -9.74 15.19
C TYR A 51 -4.79 -10.68 16.07
N HIS A 52 -3.48 -10.49 15.99
CA HIS A 52 -2.52 -11.19 16.84
C HIS A 52 -2.71 -10.78 18.29
N ASP A 53 -2.98 -11.76 19.16
CA ASP A 53 -2.87 -11.58 20.61
C ASP A 53 -1.39 -11.72 20.96
N PHE A 54 -0.71 -10.59 21.20
CA PHE A 54 0.71 -10.59 21.58
C PHE A 54 0.89 -11.06 23.04
N THR A 55 0.50 -12.29 23.35
CA THR A 55 0.89 -12.98 24.58
C THR A 55 2.17 -13.78 24.31
N ALA A 56 3.20 -13.55 25.14
CA ALA A 56 4.51 -14.14 24.99
C ALA A 56 4.47 -15.67 25.18
N LYS A 57 4.34 -16.42 24.08
CA LYS A 57 4.79 -17.81 23.84
C LYS A 57 3.83 -18.43 22.82
N ASP A 58 4.18 -18.43 21.53
CA ASP A 58 3.61 -19.39 20.60
C ASP A 58 4.69 -19.81 19.59
N ASN A 59 5.18 -21.04 19.75
CA ASN A 59 5.87 -21.79 18.71
C ASN A 59 4.77 -22.40 17.85
N ILE A 60 4.48 -21.80 16.70
CA ILE A 60 3.46 -22.29 15.77
C ILE A 60 4.03 -23.50 15.03
N ASN A 61 3.39 -24.65 15.20
CA ASN A 61 3.74 -25.92 14.57
C ASN A 61 2.99 -26.05 13.24
N GLU A 62 3.70 -26.42 12.18
CA GLU A 62 3.22 -26.58 10.81
C GLU A 62 2.39 -27.87 10.66
N ASN A 63 1.29 -27.78 9.90
CA ASN A 63 0.66 -28.83 9.05
C ASN A 63 -0.87 -28.88 9.18
N VAL A 64 -1.53 -28.19 8.25
CA VAL A 64 -2.84 -28.58 7.72
C VAL A 64 -2.72 -28.39 6.20
N ASN A 65 -3.23 -29.30 5.38
CA ASN A 65 -3.03 -29.27 3.93
C ASN A 65 -4.31 -29.03 3.11
N SER A 66 -5.51 -29.17 3.71
CA SER A 66 -6.79 -28.94 3.01
C SER A 66 -7.96 -28.82 4.00
N ILE A 67 -9.07 -28.22 3.55
CA ILE A 67 -10.37 -28.21 4.26
C ILE A 67 -11.35 -29.04 3.44
N SER A 68 -11.86 -30.14 4.00
CA SER A 68 -12.89 -30.96 3.35
C SER A 68 -14.30 -30.56 3.82
N LEU A 69 -15.16 -30.22 2.86
CA LEU A 69 -16.57 -29.89 3.05
C LEU A 69 -17.42 -30.66 2.04
N ASN A 70 -18.39 -31.43 2.51
CA ASN A 70 -19.31 -32.23 1.67
C ASN A 70 -18.57 -33.09 0.61
N ASN A 71 -17.51 -33.79 1.04
CA ASN A 71 -16.62 -34.59 0.19
C ASN A 71 -15.86 -33.80 -0.91
N LYS A 72 -15.80 -32.47 -0.80
CA LYS A 72 -15.01 -31.59 -1.67
C LYS A 72 -13.90 -30.93 -0.87
N GLU A 73 -12.70 -30.85 -1.44
CA GLU A 73 -11.57 -30.15 -0.82
C GLU A 73 -11.50 -28.69 -1.28
N TYR A 74 -11.28 -27.81 -0.30
CA TYR A 74 -11.08 -26.37 -0.44
C TYR A 74 -9.71 -26.02 0.15
N PHE A 75 -8.98 -25.13 -0.53
CA PHE A 75 -7.61 -24.78 -0.16
C PHE A 75 -7.51 -23.27 0.02
N VAL A 76 -7.21 -22.81 1.23
CA VAL A 76 -6.90 -21.40 1.47
C VAL A 76 -5.41 -21.29 1.76
N GLY A 77 -4.66 -20.66 0.85
CA GLY A 77 -3.21 -20.64 0.94
C GLY A 77 -2.50 -19.55 0.19
N GLY A 78 -1.26 -19.31 0.62
CA GLY A 78 -0.33 -18.30 0.11
C GLY A 78 0.88 -18.93 -0.59
N ILE A 79 1.18 -18.55 -1.83
CA ILE A 79 2.49 -18.86 -2.45
C ILE A 79 3.44 -17.69 -2.21
N GLN A 80 4.63 -17.97 -1.72
CA GLN A 80 5.75 -17.03 -1.78
C GLN A 80 6.75 -17.48 -2.84
N THR A 81 6.87 -16.71 -3.93
CA THR A 81 7.89 -16.95 -4.96
C THR A 81 9.19 -16.21 -4.62
N PHE A 82 10.30 -16.95 -4.57
CA PHE A 82 11.63 -16.36 -4.49
C PHE A 82 12.21 -16.28 -5.91
N SER A 83 12.70 -15.11 -6.31
CA SER A 83 13.62 -15.03 -7.43
C SER A 83 14.95 -15.64 -6.97
N SER A 84 15.31 -16.78 -7.56
CA SER A 84 16.63 -17.39 -7.41
C SER A 84 17.68 -16.39 -7.90
N ASN A 85 18.47 -15.83 -6.98
CA ASN A 85 19.77 -15.15 -7.16
C ASN A 85 20.01 -13.91 -6.28
N LYS A 86 19.19 -13.61 -5.26
CA LYS A 86 19.57 -12.65 -4.22
C LYS A 86 19.26 -13.17 -2.80
N PRO A 87 20.23 -13.14 -1.87
CA PRO A 87 20.01 -13.55 -0.48
C PRO A 87 19.23 -12.44 0.24
N TYR A 88 17.94 -12.31 -0.04
CA TYR A 88 17.06 -11.52 0.80
C TYR A 88 16.74 -12.33 2.04
N SER A 89 17.38 -11.95 3.14
CA SER A 89 17.32 -12.55 4.48
C SER A 89 15.92 -12.97 4.90
N LYS A 90 15.81 -14.12 5.59
CA LYS A 90 14.65 -14.66 6.35
C LYS A 90 13.78 -13.64 7.11
N PHE A 91 14.25 -12.41 7.33
CA PHE A 91 13.58 -11.34 8.07
C PHE A 91 12.64 -10.43 7.25
N SER A 92 12.67 -10.43 5.91
CA SER A 92 11.97 -9.37 5.13
C SER A 92 10.44 -9.51 5.07
N VAL A 93 9.89 -10.69 5.38
CA VAL A 93 8.46 -11.01 5.27
C VAL A 93 7.88 -11.69 6.52
N SER A 94 8.57 -11.65 7.67
CA SER A 94 8.13 -12.40 8.86
C SER A 94 6.69 -12.06 9.24
N CYS A 95 6.33 -10.77 9.23
CA CYS A 95 4.98 -10.32 9.53
C CYS A 95 3.91 -10.94 8.61
N LEU A 96 4.19 -11.05 7.31
CA LEU A 96 3.28 -11.67 6.34
C LEU A 96 3.07 -13.15 6.66
N ARG A 97 4.19 -13.89 6.81
CA ARG A 97 4.16 -15.33 7.07
C ARG A 97 3.42 -15.60 8.39
N ASP A 98 3.85 -14.93 9.45
CA ASP A 98 3.31 -15.12 10.79
C ASP A 98 1.80 -14.77 10.81
N THR A 99 1.36 -13.78 10.03
CA THR A 99 -0.07 -13.44 9.88
C THR A 99 -0.88 -14.54 9.21
N LEU A 100 -0.34 -15.13 8.14
CA LEU A 100 -0.99 -16.24 7.45
C LEU A 100 -1.05 -17.47 8.37
N GLU A 101 0.06 -17.82 9.02
CA GLU A 101 0.16 -18.96 9.95
C GLU A 101 -0.78 -18.80 11.15
N TYR A 102 -0.81 -17.63 11.79
CA TYR A 102 -1.71 -17.35 12.92
C TYR A 102 -3.20 -17.49 12.55
N ASN A 103 -3.53 -17.19 11.30
CA ASN A 103 -4.89 -17.31 10.77
C ASN A 103 -5.17 -18.67 10.08
N ASN A 104 -4.31 -19.68 10.33
CA ASN A 104 -4.44 -21.02 9.77
C ASN A 104 -4.46 -21.08 8.24
N ILE A 105 -3.84 -20.10 7.58
CA ILE A 105 -3.70 -20.06 6.11
C ILE A 105 -2.48 -20.87 5.72
N ILE A 106 -2.68 -21.84 4.83
CA ILE A 106 -1.70 -22.87 4.55
C ILE A 106 -0.74 -22.39 3.45
N ARG A 107 0.56 -22.58 3.64
CA ARG A 107 1.51 -22.33 2.57
C ARG A 107 1.54 -23.51 1.60
N LEU A 108 1.39 -23.23 0.31
CA LEU A 108 1.56 -24.23 -0.74
C LEU A 108 2.96 -24.14 -1.35
N PHE A 109 3.57 -25.29 -1.62
CA PHE A 109 4.87 -25.40 -2.28
C PHE A 109 4.66 -25.80 -3.75
N ASN A 110 5.18 -24.99 -4.68
CA ASN A 110 5.19 -25.26 -6.13
C ASN A 110 3.82 -25.48 -6.80
N ASN A 111 2.73 -24.98 -6.21
CA ASN A 111 1.40 -25.07 -6.81
C ASN A 111 0.79 -23.67 -6.99
N THR A 112 0.36 -23.32 -8.20
CA THR A 112 -0.35 -22.07 -8.53
C THR A 112 -1.80 -22.05 -8.06
N ASP A 113 -2.33 -23.19 -7.62
CA ASP A 113 -3.69 -23.38 -7.08
C ASP A 113 -3.82 -22.83 -5.67
N SER A 114 -3.85 -21.50 -5.54
CA SER A 114 -3.94 -20.80 -4.25
C SER A 114 -4.92 -19.63 -4.30
N ASN A 115 -5.61 -19.36 -3.20
CA ASN A 115 -6.44 -18.15 -3.09
C ASN A 115 -5.62 -16.86 -3.04
N LEU A 116 -4.40 -16.91 -2.47
CA LEU A 116 -3.52 -15.76 -2.35
C LEU A 116 -2.16 -16.08 -2.99
N ILE A 117 -1.72 -15.22 -3.89
CA ILE A 117 -0.39 -15.26 -4.47
C ILE A 117 0.35 -14.02 -3.98
N TRP A 118 1.44 -14.23 -3.23
CA TRP A 118 2.29 -13.16 -2.74
C TRP A 118 3.68 -13.23 -3.36
N SER A 119 3.98 -12.30 -4.26
CA SER A 119 5.29 -12.16 -4.89
C SER A 119 6.04 -10.94 -4.36
N ASN A 120 7.37 -11.00 -4.43
CA ASN A 120 8.23 -9.84 -4.17
C ASN A 120 8.44 -8.95 -5.42
N SER A 121 8.01 -9.44 -6.58
CA SER A 121 8.11 -8.75 -7.86
C SER A 121 6.87 -9.02 -8.69
N SER A 122 6.42 -8.02 -9.47
CA SER A 122 5.39 -8.27 -10.47
C SER A 122 5.81 -9.37 -11.43
N ASN A 123 4.91 -10.30 -11.69
CA ASN A 123 5.09 -11.35 -12.68
C ASN A 123 3.87 -11.35 -13.59
N LYS A 124 4.10 -11.06 -14.87
CA LYS A 124 3.06 -10.95 -15.89
C LYS A 124 2.35 -12.28 -16.16
N THR A 125 3.07 -13.39 -16.07
CA THR A 125 2.53 -14.74 -16.23
C THR A 125 1.61 -15.10 -15.08
N ILE A 126 1.98 -14.73 -13.84
CA ILE A 126 1.11 -14.91 -12.67
C ILE A 126 -0.15 -14.08 -12.84
N ALA A 127 -0.03 -12.80 -13.19
CA ALA A 127 -1.19 -11.96 -13.42
C ALA A 127 -2.11 -12.58 -14.48
N ALA A 128 -1.57 -12.98 -15.64
CA ALA A 128 -2.34 -13.57 -16.74
C ALA A 128 -3.12 -14.84 -16.37
N GLY A 129 -2.62 -15.63 -15.43
CA GLY A 129 -3.17 -16.94 -15.08
C GLY A 129 -4.11 -16.95 -13.88
N LEU A 130 -4.46 -15.79 -13.29
CA LEU A 130 -5.32 -15.78 -12.11
C LEU A 130 -6.75 -16.24 -12.45
N SER A 131 -7.26 -17.19 -11.67
CA SER A 131 -8.69 -17.52 -11.66
C SER A 131 -9.51 -16.48 -10.85
N LYS A 132 -10.83 -16.49 -11.02
CA LYS A 132 -11.80 -15.55 -10.41
C LYS A 132 -11.60 -15.35 -8.89
N TYR A 133 -11.22 -16.39 -8.16
CA TYR A 133 -11.09 -16.37 -6.70
C TYR A 133 -9.65 -16.20 -6.20
N GLN A 134 -8.69 -16.05 -7.10
CA GLN A 134 -7.30 -15.77 -6.71
C GLN A 134 -7.08 -14.28 -6.48
N ARG A 135 -6.19 -13.96 -5.55
CA ARG A 135 -5.76 -12.61 -5.24
C ARG A 135 -4.25 -12.52 -5.39
N PHE A 136 -3.78 -11.50 -6.08
CA PHE A 136 -2.37 -11.24 -6.31
C PHE A 136 -1.99 -9.88 -5.74
N ASN A 137 -0.91 -9.84 -4.96
CA ASN A 137 -0.46 -8.64 -4.26
C ASN A 137 0.24 -7.60 -5.16
N HIS A 138 0.11 -7.72 -6.49
CA HIS A 138 0.63 -6.71 -7.40
C HIS A 138 -0.40 -6.25 -8.42
N ILE A 139 -0.47 -4.93 -8.55
CA ILE A 139 -1.27 -4.25 -9.56
C ILE A 139 -0.50 -4.17 -10.89
N VAL A 140 -1.23 -4.33 -12.00
CA VAL A 140 -0.70 -4.13 -13.36
C VAL A 140 -0.12 -2.71 -13.49
N LYS A 141 1.08 -2.59 -14.06
CA LYS A 141 1.81 -1.33 -14.19
C LYS A 141 2.08 -0.56 -12.88
N HIS A 142 2.16 -1.21 -11.71
CA HIS A 142 2.55 -0.55 -10.44
C HIS A 142 3.80 0.34 -10.53
N GLY A 143 4.73 0.00 -11.45
CA GLY A 143 5.96 0.74 -11.76
C GLY A 143 5.73 2.19 -12.20
N GLN A 144 4.51 2.55 -12.63
CA GLN A 144 4.15 3.92 -13.01
C GLN A 144 4.27 4.92 -11.86
N ILE A 145 4.13 4.45 -10.61
CA ILE A 145 4.27 5.29 -9.41
C ILE A 145 5.38 4.82 -8.47
N THR A 146 5.88 3.59 -8.61
CA THR A 146 6.95 3.08 -7.73
C THR A 146 8.36 3.29 -8.28
N LEU A 147 8.52 3.54 -9.57
CA LEU A 147 9.79 3.95 -10.16
C LEU A 147 9.89 5.48 -10.14
N LYS A 148 10.97 6.01 -9.53
CA LYS A 148 11.16 7.46 -9.31
C LYS A 148 11.04 8.30 -10.58
N ASP A 149 11.58 7.81 -11.69
CA ASP A 149 11.51 8.47 -12.99
C ASP A 149 10.08 8.50 -13.55
N LYS A 150 9.39 7.36 -13.53
CA LYS A 150 7.98 7.27 -13.96
C LYS A 150 7.04 8.08 -13.10
N LEU A 151 7.16 7.98 -11.77
CA LEU A 151 6.36 8.75 -10.81
C LEU A 151 6.44 10.23 -11.11
N TYR A 152 7.67 10.74 -11.27
CA TYR A 152 7.87 12.16 -11.52
C TYR A 152 7.43 12.59 -12.93
N ASN A 153 7.69 11.78 -13.97
CA ASN A 153 7.19 12.06 -15.32
C ASN A 153 5.65 12.11 -15.36
N ASN A 154 4.98 11.22 -14.64
CA ASN A 154 3.53 11.20 -14.49
C ASN A 154 3.01 12.42 -13.72
N PHE A 155 3.66 12.77 -12.60
CA PHE A 155 3.37 14.00 -11.86
C PHE A 155 3.49 15.24 -12.76
N LEU A 156 4.57 15.39 -13.51
CA LEU A 156 4.79 16.52 -14.42
C LEU A 156 3.73 16.64 -15.51
N ARG A 157 3.30 15.50 -16.08
CA ARG A 157 2.24 15.47 -17.08
C ARG A 157 0.95 16.06 -16.53
N PHE A 158 0.65 15.79 -15.27
CA PHE A 158 -0.51 16.32 -14.56
C PHE A 158 -0.30 17.75 -14.08
N GLN A 159 0.86 18.10 -13.56
CA GLN A 159 1.22 19.48 -13.17
C GLN A 159 1.08 20.46 -14.34
N LYS A 160 1.42 20.06 -15.57
CA LYS A 160 1.19 20.90 -16.75
C LYS A 160 -0.28 21.16 -17.05
N LYS A 161 -1.17 20.20 -16.73
CA LYS A 161 -2.62 20.31 -16.95
C LYS A 161 -3.33 20.99 -15.78
N PHE A 162 -2.83 20.78 -14.55
CA PHE A 162 -3.43 21.19 -13.29
C PHE A 162 -2.34 21.78 -12.37
N PRO A 163 -1.77 22.95 -12.72
CA PRO A 163 -0.61 23.51 -12.02
C PRO A 163 -0.87 23.80 -10.54
N ASP A 164 -2.10 24.19 -10.19
CA ASP A 164 -2.48 24.54 -8.82
C ASP A 164 -2.79 23.30 -7.95
N ASP A 165 -3.24 22.20 -8.58
CA ASP A 165 -3.61 20.97 -7.86
C ASP A 165 -2.41 20.02 -7.64
N TYR A 166 -1.37 20.07 -8.49
CA TYR A 166 -0.19 19.20 -8.47
C TYR A 166 1.07 19.98 -8.08
N THR A 167 1.13 20.38 -6.81
CA THR A 167 2.21 21.20 -6.23
C THR A 167 3.05 20.46 -5.18
N TYR A 168 2.84 19.15 -5.04
CA TYR A 168 3.30 18.34 -3.91
C TYR A 168 4.59 17.54 -4.14
N MET A 169 5.24 17.67 -5.30
CA MET A 169 6.57 17.12 -5.54
C MET A 169 7.55 18.25 -5.83
N ALA A 170 8.77 18.11 -5.32
CA ALA A 170 9.85 19.05 -5.61
C ALA A 170 10.29 18.92 -7.08
N ASP A 171 10.73 20.05 -7.65
CA ASP A 171 11.29 20.11 -9.00
C ASP A 171 12.34 19.02 -9.19
N THR A 172 12.12 18.16 -10.17
CA THR A 172 13.00 17.04 -10.47
C THR A 172 13.34 17.01 -11.97
N TYR A 173 14.46 16.40 -12.32
CA TYR A 173 14.87 16.19 -13.70
C TYR A 173 15.27 14.73 -13.82
N THR A 174 14.53 14.00 -14.64
CA THR A 174 14.79 12.60 -14.97
C THR A 174 15.73 12.52 -16.16
N SER A 175 16.17 11.32 -16.52
CA SER A 175 17.09 11.07 -17.64
C SER A 175 16.70 11.75 -18.96
N GLU A 176 15.40 11.91 -19.22
CA GLU A 176 14.87 12.57 -20.41
C GLU A 176 15.08 14.10 -20.41
N ARG A 177 15.28 14.69 -19.24
CA ARG A 177 15.36 16.15 -19.02
C ARG A 177 16.69 16.62 -18.43
N ILE A 178 17.64 15.71 -18.15
CA ILE A 178 18.96 16.08 -17.62
C ILE A 178 19.69 17.09 -18.52
N ASN A 179 19.63 16.96 -19.85
CA ASN A 179 20.26 17.94 -20.74
C ASN A 179 19.64 19.34 -20.61
N GLN A 180 18.33 19.42 -20.35
CA GLN A 180 17.65 20.69 -20.08
C GLN A 180 18.13 21.29 -18.76
N PHE A 181 18.32 20.44 -17.73
CA PHE A 181 18.90 20.85 -16.46
C PHE A 181 20.31 21.42 -16.65
N LYS A 182 21.21 20.66 -17.31
CA LYS A 182 22.59 21.09 -17.54
C LYS A 182 22.66 22.42 -18.27
N LYS A 183 21.80 22.65 -19.27
CA LYS A 183 21.72 23.92 -19.98
C LYS A 183 21.22 25.07 -19.09
N LYS A 184 20.14 24.83 -18.32
CA LYS A 184 19.53 25.84 -17.45
C LYS A 184 20.46 26.26 -16.32
N TYR A 185 21.18 25.30 -15.74
CA TYR A 185 22.03 25.48 -14.57
C TYR A 185 23.53 25.45 -14.91
N ARG A 186 23.94 25.77 -16.14
CA ARG A 186 25.37 25.68 -16.57
C ARG A 186 26.38 26.35 -15.63
N ASN A 187 25.98 27.42 -14.95
CA ASN A 187 26.79 28.17 -13.98
C ASN A 187 26.25 27.94 -12.57
N TYR A 188 25.90 26.70 -12.25
CA TYR A 188 25.35 26.34 -10.96
C TYR A 188 26.37 26.62 -9.86
N GLU A 189 25.93 27.37 -8.86
CA GLU A 189 26.65 27.55 -7.61
C GLU A 189 25.78 27.02 -6.48
N ILE A 190 26.41 26.24 -5.61
CA ILE A 190 25.77 25.68 -4.42
C ILE A 190 25.59 26.79 -3.39
N SER A 191 24.37 26.93 -2.86
CA SER A 191 24.05 27.86 -1.79
C SER A 191 22.90 27.31 -0.94
N LYS A 192 22.67 27.88 0.25
CA LYS A 192 21.59 27.42 1.15
C LYS A 192 20.20 27.50 0.49
N ASP A 193 20.00 28.45 -0.42
CA ASP A 193 18.74 28.61 -1.20
C ASP A 193 18.72 27.80 -2.51
N ASN A 194 19.86 27.27 -2.93
CA ASN A 194 20.02 26.55 -4.18
C ASN A 194 20.70 25.19 -4.02
N LEU A 195 20.01 24.27 -3.34
CA LEU A 195 20.45 22.89 -3.15
C LEU A 195 19.69 21.91 -4.05
N TRP A 196 20.42 20.99 -4.67
CA TRP A 196 19.88 19.88 -5.45
C TRP A 196 20.52 18.56 -5.01
N LEU A 197 19.77 17.47 -5.10
CA LEU A 197 20.24 16.13 -4.82
C LEU A 197 20.39 15.34 -6.12
N ILE A 198 21.50 14.64 -6.27
CA ILE A 198 21.68 13.59 -7.28
C ILE A 198 21.25 12.26 -6.67
N LYS A 199 20.38 11.53 -7.38
CA LYS A 199 19.88 10.21 -7.01
C LYS A 199 20.16 9.23 -8.16
N PRO A 200 21.02 8.22 -7.97
CA PRO A 200 21.28 7.22 -9.01
C PRO A 200 20.02 6.40 -9.33
N LYS A 201 19.81 6.11 -10.62
CA LYS A 201 18.67 5.30 -11.07
C LYS A 201 18.80 3.86 -10.58
N GLY A 202 17.71 3.32 -10.01
CA GLY A 202 17.67 1.95 -9.48
C GLY A 202 18.33 1.79 -8.10
N ALA A 203 18.91 2.84 -7.53
CA ALA A 203 19.39 2.82 -6.15
C ALA A 203 18.22 2.98 -5.16
N ALA A 204 18.30 2.22 -4.06
CA ALA A 204 17.37 2.27 -2.95
C ALA A 204 18.15 2.50 -1.64
N ARG A 205 17.44 2.74 -0.54
CA ARG A 205 18.01 2.81 0.83
C ARG A 205 18.99 3.98 1.06
N GLY A 206 18.90 5.03 0.24
CA GLY A 206 19.77 6.20 0.32
C GLY A 206 21.17 6.01 -0.28
N ILE A 207 21.44 4.88 -0.95
CA ILE A 207 22.75 4.59 -1.52
C ILE A 207 23.02 5.54 -2.71
N GLY A 208 24.17 6.22 -2.66
CA GLY A 208 24.65 7.11 -3.72
C GLY A 208 23.95 8.47 -3.80
N ILE A 209 23.02 8.78 -2.88
CA ILE A 209 22.40 10.11 -2.83
C ILE A 209 23.40 11.11 -2.23
N HIS A 210 23.65 12.20 -2.94
CA HIS A 210 24.53 13.29 -2.53
C HIS A 210 24.05 14.63 -3.09
N PHE A 211 24.56 15.74 -2.55
CA PHE A 211 24.26 17.06 -3.08
C PHE A 211 25.01 17.31 -4.38
N LEU A 212 24.34 17.99 -5.32
CA LEU A 212 24.95 18.49 -6.54
C LEU A 212 25.97 19.56 -6.16
N LYS A 213 27.24 19.34 -6.52
CA LYS A 213 28.32 20.33 -6.39
C LYS A 213 28.67 20.94 -7.74
N ASN A 214 28.71 20.11 -8.79
CA ASN A 214 28.97 20.55 -10.16
C ASN A 214 28.08 19.81 -11.15
N VAL A 215 27.49 20.54 -12.11
CA VAL A 215 26.61 20.03 -13.17
C VAL A 215 27.26 18.97 -14.05
N ASP A 216 28.59 19.01 -14.19
CA ASP A 216 29.34 18.03 -14.98
C ASP A 216 29.35 16.64 -14.34
N GLU A 217 29.13 16.54 -13.02
CA GLU A 217 29.09 15.26 -12.29
C GLU A 217 27.81 14.45 -12.56
N ILE A 218 26.78 15.09 -13.13
CA ILE A 218 25.49 14.45 -13.37
C ILE A 218 25.61 13.46 -14.54
N ASN A 219 25.32 12.18 -14.27
CA ASN A 219 25.24 11.15 -15.30
C ASN A 219 23.89 11.20 -16.03
N LYS A 220 23.87 10.69 -17.27
CA LYS A 220 22.65 10.68 -18.11
C LYS A 220 21.47 9.92 -17.47
N THR A 221 21.76 8.94 -16.63
CA THR A 221 20.76 8.11 -15.94
C THR A 221 20.32 8.67 -14.60
N ASP A 222 20.98 9.71 -14.08
CA ASP A 222 20.68 10.23 -12.76
C ASP A 222 19.34 10.97 -12.72
N ILE A 223 18.79 11.06 -11.51
CA ILE A 223 17.65 11.88 -11.20
C ILE A 223 18.15 13.03 -10.33
N VAL A 224 17.90 14.27 -10.77
CA VAL A 224 18.32 15.48 -10.05
C VAL A 224 17.07 16.15 -9.46
N THR A 225 16.97 16.22 -8.13
CA THR A 225 15.77 16.73 -7.43
C THR A 225 16.14 17.92 -6.56
N LYS A 226 15.37 19.01 -6.63
CA LYS A 226 15.50 20.17 -5.75
C LYS A 226 15.37 19.71 -4.30
N TYR A 227 16.31 20.13 -3.47
CA TYR A 227 16.28 19.81 -2.06
C TYR A 227 15.28 20.71 -1.33
N ILE A 228 14.45 20.09 -0.48
CA ILE A 228 13.56 20.82 0.43
C ILE A 228 14.40 21.19 1.65
N SER A 229 14.84 22.45 1.70
CA SER A 229 15.79 23.01 2.67
C SER A 229 15.14 23.51 3.95
N ASN A 230 13.81 23.58 3.99
CA ASN A 230 13.01 24.03 5.14
C ASN A 230 12.15 22.90 5.74
N PRO A 231 12.69 21.70 6.05
CA PRO A 231 11.88 20.63 6.62
C PRO A 231 11.39 21.02 8.01
N LEU A 232 10.17 20.58 8.35
CA LEU A 232 9.74 20.57 9.74
C LEU A 232 10.67 19.65 10.55
N LEU A 233 11.02 20.08 11.77
CA LEU A 233 11.96 19.36 12.62
C LEU A 233 11.26 18.75 13.82
N LEU A 234 11.69 17.55 14.23
CA LEU A 234 11.31 16.94 15.50
C LEU A 234 12.57 16.89 16.37
N GLU A 235 12.60 17.60 17.49
CA GLU A 235 13.79 17.75 18.34
C GLU A 235 15.02 18.18 17.52
N LYS A 236 14.88 19.22 16.69
CA LYS A 236 15.91 19.75 15.76
C LYS A 236 16.39 18.76 14.68
N LYS A 237 15.74 17.60 14.53
CA LYS A 237 16.12 16.57 13.55
C LYS A 237 15.14 16.51 12.40
N LYS A 238 15.68 16.32 11.19
CA LYS A 238 14.88 16.09 9.99
C LYS A 238 14.16 14.76 10.11
N PHE A 239 12.94 14.67 9.60
CA PHE A 239 12.21 13.41 9.54
C PHE A 239 11.44 13.25 8.24
N ASP A 240 11.08 12.01 7.93
CA ASP A 240 10.05 11.70 6.93
C ASP A 240 9.01 10.77 7.57
N LEU A 241 7.77 10.79 7.05
CA LEU A 241 6.70 9.89 7.44
C LEU A 241 6.58 8.73 6.46
N ARG A 242 6.61 7.50 7.00
CA ARG A 242 6.22 6.30 6.29
C ARG A 242 4.72 6.06 6.46
N VAL A 243 3.97 6.33 5.41
CA VAL A 243 2.52 6.09 5.33
C VAL A 243 2.25 4.80 4.55
N TYR A 244 1.22 4.06 4.93
CA TYR A 244 0.79 2.85 4.22
C TYR A 244 -0.46 3.11 3.41
N LEU A 245 -0.42 2.73 2.14
CA LEU A 245 -1.50 2.93 1.18
C LEU A 245 -1.86 1.58 0.54
N LEU A 246 -3.12 1.19 0.60
CA LEU A 246 -3.65 0.01 -0.06
C LEU A 246 -4.49 0.45 -1.26
N VAL A 247 -4.20 -0.09 -2.44
CA VAL A 247 -5.01 0.11 -3.64
C VAL A 247 -5.57 -1.24 -4.06
N THR A 248 -6.89 -1.34 -4.20
CA THR A 248 -7.60 -2.58 -4.57
C THR A 248 -8.29 -2.37 -5.93
N GLY A 249 -7.53 -2.68 -6.99
CA GLY A 249 -7.95 -2.46 -8.36
C GLY A 249 -7.87 -1.00 -8.82
N HIS A 250 -7.69 -0.82 -10.13
CA HIS A 250 -7.69 0.48 -10.81
C HIS A 250 -9.01 0.80 -11.52
N ASP A 251 -9.91 -0.19 -11.61
CA ASP A 251 -11.07 -0.11 -12.49
C ASP A 251 -12.23 -1.03 -12.03
N PRO A 252 -12.93 -0.67 -10.95
CA PRO A 252 -12.96 0.68 -10.38
C PRO A 252 -11.86 0.90 -9.33
N LEU A 253 -11.32 2.12 -9.31
CA LEU A 253 -10.23 2.55 -8.44
C LEU A 253 -10.72 2.70 -7.00
N LYS A 254 -10.05 2.00 -6.07
CA LYS A 254 -10.32 2.09 -4.63
C LYS A 254 -9.00 2.26 -3.88
N ILE A 255 -8.94 3.25 -3.00
CA ILE A 255 -7.73 3.66 -2.30
C ILE A 255 -8.03 3.79 -0.81
N TYR A 256 -7.18 3.16 0.00
CA TYR A 256 -7.27 3.16 1.45
C TYR A 256 -5.94 3.59 2.07
N ILE A 257 -5.99 4.50 3.04
CA ILE A 257 -4.82 4.92 3.82
C ILE A 257 -4.89 4.27 5.20
N TYR A 258 -3.75 3.77 5.70
CA TYR A 258 -3.69 3.24 7.06
C TYR A 258 -3.52 4.37 8.07
N LYS A 259 -4.36 4.39 9.11
CA LYS A 259 -4.37 5.47 10.12
C LYS A 259 -3.13 5.50 11.01
N GLU A 260 -2.42 4.39 11.11
CA GLU A 260 -1.14 4.31 11.83
C GLU A 260 0.03 4.47 10.86
N SER A 261 1.02 5.27 11.28
CA SER A 261 2.25 5.50 10.53
C SER A 261 3.42 5.68 11.50
N PHE A 262 4.62 5.94 10.98
CA PHE A 262 5.77 6.32 11.81
C PHE A 262 6.69 7.30 11.10
N ALA A 263 7.31 8.19 11.89
CA ALA A 263 8.39 9.04 11.44
C ALA A 263 9.73 8.30 11.51
N ARG A 264 10.59 8.54 10.52
CA ARG A 264 12.00 8.15 10.51
C ARG A 264 12.83 9.41 10.64
N MET A 265 13.59 9.53 11.72
CA MET A 265 14.39 10.72 12.02
C MET A 265 15.83 10.57 11.52
N SER A 266 16.46 11.70 11.22
CA SER A 266 17.90 11.83 11.04
C SER A 266 18.63 11.48 12.35
N SER A 267 19.91 11.13 12.28
CA SER A 267 20.68 10.85 13.50
C SER A 267 21.18 12.12 14.17
N ASP A 268 21.67 13.04 13.35
CA ASP A 268 22.24 14.31 13.77
C ASP A 268 21.20 15.43 13.61
N GLU A 269 21.42 16.54 14.32
CA GLU A 269 20.62 17.76 14.19
C GLU A 269 20.73 18.32 12.77
N TYR A 270 19.66 18.96 12.33
CA TYR A 270 19.55 19.51 11.00
C TYR A 270 20.08 20.95 10.95
N ASP A 271 20.97 21.20 10.01
CA ASP A 271 21.41 22.51 9.59
C ASP A 271 21.70 22.47 8.07
N LEU A 272 22.03 23.62 7.49
CA LEU A 272 22.42 23.76 6.08
C LEU A 272 23.86 24.29 5.93
N GLU A 273 24.73 24.05 6.90
CA GLU A 273 26.12 24.51 6.81
C GLU A 273 26.82 23.83 5.63
N LEU A 274 27.30 24.66 4.70
CA LEU A 274 27.77 24.20 3.39
C LEU A 274 29.00 23.31 3.51
N GLU A 275 29.85 23.55 4.51
CA GLU A 275 31.04 22.75 4.79
C GLU A 275 30.71 21.31 5.22
N ASP A 276 29.49 21.06 5.73
CA ASP A 276 29.07 19.77 6.28
C ASP A 276 27.88 19.15 5.51
N LEU A 277 27.58 19.62 4.29
CA LEU A 277 26.52 19.03 3.44
C LEU A 277 26.76 17.54 3.11
N ASP A 278 28.03 17.10 3.12
CA ASP A 278 28.38 15.70 2.89
C ASP A 278 28.00 14.79 4.08
N ASN A 279 27.64 15.36 5.23
CA ASN A 279 27.10 14.60 6.34
C ASN A 279 25.66 14.14 6.05
N VAL A 280 25.56 12.97 5.42
CA VAL A 280 24.30 12.32 5.09
C VAL A 280 23.42 12.02 6.31
N PHE A 281 23.96 12.00 7.55
CA PHE A 281 23.22 11.64 8.76
C PHE A 281 22.27 12.73 9.25
N LYS A 282 22.43 13.98 8.80
CA LYS A 282 21.46 15.08 9.03
C LYS A 282 20.46 15.25 7.89
N HIS A 283 20.83 14.87 6.67
CA HIS A 283 20.02 15.14 5.48
C HIS A 283 19.20 13.93 4.96
N LEU A 284 19.62 12.70 5.27
CA LEU A 284 18.93 11.47 4.92
C LEU A 284 18.34 10.81 6.17
N THR A 285 17.07 10.43 6.08
CA THR A 285 16.28 9.83 7.16
C THR A 285 16.19 8.30 7.04
N ASN A 286 16.72 7.73 5.96
CA ASN A 286 16.69 6.29 5.73
C ASN A 286 17.37 5.54 6.90
N VAL A 287 16.63 4.65 7.53
CA VAL A 287 17.13 3.88 8.68
C VAL A 287 18.36 3.04 8.33
N SER A 288 18.57 2.64 7.07
CA SER A 288 19.79 1.96 6.61
C SER A 288 21.06 2.81 6.76
N VAL A 289 20.93 4.12 6.58
CA VAL A 289 22.02 5.10 6.74
C VAL A 289 22.23 5.35 8.23
N ASN A 290 21.16 5.69 8.94
CA ASN A 290 21.22 6.13 10.34
C ASN A 290 21.53 5.01 11.37
N LYS A 291 21.25 3.73 11.05
CA LYS A 291 21.53 2.58 11.93
C LYS A 291 22.99 2.43 12.35
N LYS A 292 23.94 3.02 11.62
CA LYS A 292 25.36 2.93 11.94
C LYS A 292 25.75 3.78 13.16
N LYS A 293 24.93 4.77 13.54
CA LYS A 293 25.13 5.58 14.75
C LYS A 293 24.24 5.04 15.88
N LYS A 294 24.83 4.79 17.06
CA LYS A 294 24.06 4.60 18.29
C LYS A 294 23.50 5.97 18.71
N THR A 295 22.22 6.07 19.03
CA THR A 295 21.70 7.26 19.70
C THR A 295 22.41 7.44 21.04
N GLN A 296 22.91 8.64 21.31
CA GLN A 296 23.60 8.96 22.57
C GLN A 296 22.76 8.61 23.82
N ASN A 297 21.43 8.62 23.71
CA ASN A 297 20.49 8.40 24.83
C ASN A 297 19.60 7.15 24.71
N GLY A 298 19.91 6.20 23.81
CA GLY A 298 19.07 5.00 23.61
C GLY A 298 17.67 5.24 23.01
N SER A 299 17.33 6.49 22.65
CA SER A 299 16.07 6.87 22.01
C SER A 299 15.92 6.25 20.61
N SER A 300 14.73 5.78 20.24
CA SER A 300 14.51 5.25 18.89
C SER A 300 14.53 6.38 17.84
N PHE A 301 15.25 6.19 16.72
CA PHE A 301 15.14 7.04 15.51
C PHE A 301 13.77 6.93 14.81
N ILE A 302 12.82 6.24 15.43
CA ILE A 302 11.48 5.99 14.92
C ILE A 302 10.48 6.49 15.94
N TRP A 303 9.66 7.44 15.54
CA TRP A 303 8.54 7.92 16.36
C TRP A 303 7.23 7.38 15.81
N SER A 304 6.34 6.97 16.72
CA SER A 304 4.98 6.61 16.35
C SER A 304 4.22 7.86 15.88
N LEU A 305 3.24 7.70 15.00
CA LEU A 305 2.41 8.82 14.56
C LEU A 305 1.74 9.56 15.73
N PRO A 306 1.19 8.90 16.78
CA PRO A 306 0.67 9.61 17.94
C PRO A 306 1.70 10.52 18.63
N LYS A 307 2.98 10.09 18.72
CA LYS A 307 4.04 10.92 19.28
C LYS A 307 4.32 12.14 18.39
N VAL A 308 4.35 11.95 17.07
CA VAL A 308 4.52 13.04 16.08
C VAL A 308 3.37 14.05 16.19
N LYS A 309 2.12 13.59 16.19
CA LYS A 309 0.93 14.45 16.31
C LYS A 309 0.97 15.29 17.59
N ARG A 310 1.29 14.65 18.72
CA ARG A 310 1.40 15.35 20.00
C ARG A 310 2.50 16.41 19.98
N TYR A 311 3.70 16.05 19.53
CA TYR A 311 4.81 17.00 19.43
C TYR A 311 4.46 18.19 18.51
N ILE A 312 3.82 17.95 17.36
CA ILE A 312 3.46 19.02 16.44
C ILE A 312 2.42 19.97 17.07
N SER A 313 1.44 19.41 17.78
CA SER A 313 0.45 20.21 18.51
C SER A 313 1.07 21.03 19.64
N GLU A 314 1.98 20.44 20.41
CA GLU A 314 2.61 21.09 21.57
C GLU A 314 3.62 22.18 21.16
N GLU A 315 4.48 21.89 20.18
CA GLU A 315 5.59 22.77 19.80
C GLU A 315 5.23 23.80 18.73
N TYR A 316 4.31 23.46 17.81
CA TYR A 316 3.94 24.32 16.68
C TYR A 316 2.50 24.84 16.74
N GLY A 317 1.67 24.34 17.66
CA GLY A 317 0.27 24.78 17.79
C GLY A 317 -0.61 24.39 16.59
N VAL A 318 -0.24 23.36 15.84
CA VAL A 318 -0.93 22.94 14.60
C VAL A 318 -1.74 21.66 14.81
N ASP A 319 -2.99 21.64 14.33
CA ASP A 319 -3.74 20.39 14.20
C ASP A 319 -3.18 19.57 13.02
N PHE A 320 -2.54 18.45 13.35
CA PHE A 320 -1.98 17.55 12.36
C PHE A 320 -3.02 16.93 11.42
N ASN A 321 -4.31 16.95 11.76
CA ASN A 321 -5.36 16.46 10.86
C ASN A 321 -5.40 17.23 9.54
N GLU A 322 -5.17 18.54 9.55
CA GLU A 322 -5.09 19.36 8.32
C GLU A 322 -3.93 18.93 7.41
N VAL A 323 -2.79 18.58 8.01
CA VAL A 323 -1.64 18.04 7.27
C VAL A 323 -1.95 16.64 6.74
N TRP A 324 -2.67 15.83 7.53
CA TRP A 324 -3.05 14.48 7.13
C TRP A 324 -4.02 14.47 5.95
N GLU A 325 -5.00 15.38 5.90
CA GLU A 325 -5.90 15.55 4.75
C GLU A 325 -5.14 15.88 3.46
N LYS A 326 -4.12 16.75 3.53
CA LYS A 326 -3.22 17.02 2.40
C LYS A 326 -2.43 15.77 1.97
N ILE A 327 -2.04 14.92 2.92
CA ILE A 327 -1.37 13.63 2.62
C ILE A 327 -2.34 12.66 1.91
N GLU A 328 -3.60 12.62 2.34
CA GLU A 328 -4.66 11.82 1.67
C GLU A 328 -4.86 12.30 0.23
N ASP A 329 -4.94 13.61 0.01
CA ASP A 329 -5.06 14.21 -1.32
C ASP A 329 -3.87 13.86 -2.24
N ILE A 330 -2.65 13.99 -1.72
CA ILE A 330 -1.42 13.58 -2.42
C ILE A 330 -1.49 12.11 -2.84
N ALA A 331 -1.93 11.22 -1.94
CA ALA A 331 -2.00 9.80 -2.21
C ALA A 331 -3.00 9.48 -3.34
N ILE A 332 -4.19 10.10 -3.32
CA ILE A 332 -5.20 9.93 -4.36
C ILE A 332 -4.67 10.44 -5.71
N LYS A 333 -4.18 11.68 -5.74
CA LYS A 333 -3.65 12.30 -6.96
C LYS A 333 -2.48 11.51 -7.55
N ALA A 334 -1.57 11.01 -6.73
CA ALA A 334 -0.44 10.20 -7.17
C ALA A 334 -0.89 8.91 -7.87
N VAL A 335 -1.87 8.19 -7.31
CA VAL A 335 -2.40 6.96 -7.92
C VAL A 335 -3.15 7.26 -9.23
N ILE A 336 -3.91 8.36 -9.30
CA ILE A 336 -4.61 8.79 -10.54
C ILE A 336 -3.61 9.09 -11.68
N THR A 337 -2.39 9.54 -11.36
CA THR A 337 -1.41 9.89 -12.42
C THR A 337 -0.92 8.70 -13.26
N MET A 338 -1.17 7.46 -12.82
CA MET A 338 -0.76 6.26 -13.54
C MET A 338 -1.32 6.26 -14.97
N ASN A 339 -0.47 5.92 -15.94
CA ASN A 339 -0.84 5.95 -17.35
C ASN A 339 -1.93 4.91 -17.69
N LYS A 340 -3.16 5.38 -17.91
CA LYS A 340 -4.33 4.54 -18.21
C LYS A 340 -4.15 3.73 -19.50
N LEU A 341 -3.64 4.32 -20.58
CA LEU A 341 -3.41 3.61 -21.84
C LEU A 341 -2.46 2.42 -21.66
N GLU A 342 -1.37 2.60 -20.92
CA GLU A 342 -0.44 1.52 -20.59
C GLU A 342 -1.09 0.42 -19.74
N ILE A 343 -1.94 0.80 -18.78
CA ILE A 343 -2.71 -0.14 -17.94
C ILE A 343 -3.68 -0.93 -18.81
N ASP A 344 -4.49 -0.26 -19.63
CA ASP A 344 -5.53 -0.89 -20.45
C ASP A 344 -4.93 -1.79 -21.53
N THR A 345 -3.79 -1.39 -22.11
CA THR A 345 -3.05 -2.22 -23.08
C THR A 345 -2.57 -3.52 -22.43
N GLU A 346 -2.04 -3.46 -21.21
CA GLU A 346 -1.58 -4.64 -20.50
C GLU A 346 -2.76 -5.49 -19.99
N LYS A 347 -3.85 -4.87 -19.53
CA LYS A 347 -5.09 -5.57 -19.16
C LYS A 347 -5.73 -6.33 -20.34
N LYS A 348 -5.69 -5.78 -21.56
CA LYS A 348 -6.20 -6.48 -22.75
C LYS A 348 -5.47 -7.80 -23.04
N MET A 349 -4.22 -7.93 -22.60
CA MET A 349 -3.48 -9.20 -22.66
C MET A 349 -4.04 -10.25 -21.69
N TYR A 350 -4.92 -9.85 -20.78
CA TYR A 350 -5.47 -10.65 -19.69
C TYR A 350 -7.00 -10.54 -19.62
N SER A 351 -7.69 -10.72 -20.76
CA SER A 351 -9.13 -10.53 -20.92
C SER A 351 -10.04 -11.32 -19.97
N HIS A 352 -9.50 -12.33 -19.27
CA HIS A 352 -10.21 -13.13 -18.26
C HIS A 352 -10.10 -12.57 -16.83
N LEU A 353 -9.27 -11.55 -16.60
CA LEU A 353 -9.02 -11.00 -15.27
C LEU A 353 -9.98 -9.88 -14.91
N ASN A 354 -10.71 -10.08 -13.82
CA ASN A 354 -11.40 -8.99 -13.13
C ASN A 354 -10.39 -8.18 -12.30
N SER A 355 -10.54 -6.85 -12.29
CA SER A 355 -9.60 -5.92 -11.61
C SER A 355 -9.50 -6.13 -10.09
N SER A 356 -10.51 -6.76 -9.51
CA SER A 356 -10.63 -7.20 -8.11
C SER A 356 -9.61 -8.25 -7.69
N ASN A 357 -8.97 -8.91 -8.65
CA ASN A 357 -8.03 -9.99 -8.39
C ASN A 357 -6.64 -9.47 -8.01
N THR A 358 -6.37 -8.19 -8.20
CA THR A 358 -5.07 -7.57 -7.87
C THR A 358 -5.22 -6.45 -6.85
N PHE A 359 -4.31 -6.40 -5.89
CA PHE A 359 -4.19 -5.30 -4.95
C PHE A 359 -2.71 -4.94 -4.77
N GLU A 360 -2.42 -3.79 -4.19
CA GLU A 360 -1.05 -3.40 -3.90
C GLU A 360 -0.96 -2.64 -2.57
N LEU A 361 0.00 -3.03 -1.73
CA LEU A 361 0.30 -2.36 -0.46
C LEU A 361 1.56 -1.52 -0.61
N TYR A 362 1.41 -0.22 -0.79
CA TYR A 362 2.50 0.73 -0.94
C TYR A 362 2.99 1.30 0.39
N GLY A 363 4.27 1.68 0.41
CA GLY A 363 4.83 2.59 1.41
C GLY A 363 5.10 3.95 0.81
N VAL A 364 4.36 4.97 1.24
CA VAL A 364 4.49 6.35 0.78
C VAL A 364 5.41 7.11 1.72
N ASP A 365 6.45 7.75 1.17
CA ASP A 365 7.41 8.54 1.93
C ASP A 365 7.08 10.03 1.77
N ILE A 366 6.66 10.66 2.86
CA ILE A 366 6.26 12.08 2.91
C ILE A 366 7.25 12.88 3.75
N LEU A 367 7.71 14.02 3.23
CA LEU A 367 8.38 15.06 4.01
C LEU A 367 7.37 16.16 4.35
N ILE A 368 7.42 16.74 5.54
CA ILE A 368 6.64 17.93 5.88
C ILE A 368 7.61 19.09 6.02
N ASP A 369 7.30 20.23 5.42
CA ASP A 369 8.08 21.46 5.59
C ASP A 369 7.59 22.32 6.77
N ASP A 370 8.35 23.35 7.11
CA ASP A 370 8.03 24.29 8.21
C ASP A 370 6.75 25.11 7.99
N ASN A 371 6.20 25.14 6.77
CA ASN A 371 4.90 25.71 6.44
C ASN A 371 3.77 24.66 6.52
N MET A 372 4.04 23.50 7.11
CA MET A 372 3.10 22.38 7.23
C MET A 372 2.58 21.87 5.88
N LYS A 373 3.37 22.05 4.81
CA LYS A 373 3.08 21.47 3.50
C LYS A 373 3.74 20.09 3.39
N PRO A 374 2.96 19.04 3.10
CA PRO A 374 3.51 17.73 2.80
C PRO A 374 4.04 17.66 1.36
N TRP A 375 5.14 16.94 1.20
CA TRP A 375 5.84 16.70 -0.06
C TRP A 375 6.03 15.20 -0.28
N LEU A 376 5.62 14.70 -1.44
CA LEU A 376 5.83 13.31 -1.83
C LEU A 376 7.29 13.10 -2.27
N LEU A 377 8.01 12.22 -1.56
CA LEU A 377 9.39 11.87 -1.88
C LEU A 377 9.47 10.66 -2.82
N GLU A 378 8.78 9.57 -2.48
CA GLU A 378 8.71 8.33 -3.26
C GLU A 378 7.54 7.45 -2.82
N ILE A 379 7.13 6.52 -3.69
CA ILE A 379 6.19 5.45 -3.37
C ILE A 379 6.93 4.12 -3.54
N ASN A 380 6.92 3.29 -2.51
CA ASN A 380 7.66 2.04 -2.45
C ASN A 380 6.71 0.84 -2.63
N LEU A 381 7.04 -0.05 -3.58
CA LEU A 381 6.28 -1.28 -3.87
C LEU A 381 6.26 -2.26 -2.69
N SER A 382 7.41 -2.41 -2.01
CA SER A 382 7.51 -3.24 -0.80
C SER A 382 7.86 -2.31 0.36
N PRO A 383 6.89 -1.96 1.23
CA PRO A 383 7.13 -1.01 2.32
C PRO A 383 8.07 -1.55 3.42
N GLY A 384 8.56 -2.78 3.26
CA GLY A 384 9.39 -3.49 4.22
C GLY A 384 8.56 -3.95 5.41
N LEU A 385 8.16 -5.22 5.43
CA LEU A 385 7.34 -5.80 6.49
C LEU A 385 8.15 -6.30 7.69
N SER A 386 9.44 -5.96 7.77
CA SER A 386 10.31 -6.28 8.90
C SER A 386 10.27 -5.20 9.98
N SER A 387 10.24 -5.60 11.25
CA SER A 387 10.01 -4.69 12.38
C SER A 387 11.30 -4.44 13.16
N LYS A 388 11.56 -3.17 13.52
CA LYS A 388 12.74 -2.78 14.30
C LYS A 388 12.41 -2.37 15.73
N THR A 389 11.15 -2.06 16.01
CA THR A 389 10.63 -1.65 17.32
C THR A 389 9.35 -2.43 17.63
N GLY A 390 8.96 -2.48 18.91
CA GLY A 390 7.67 -3.08 19.32
C GLY A 390 6.47 -2.42 18.66
N TYR A 391 6.50 -1.08 18.53
CA TYR A 391 5.46 -0.32 17.82
C TYR A 391 5.35 -0.73 16.34
N GLN A 392 6.47 -0.75 15.60
CA GLN A 392 6.44 -1.18 14.20
C GLN A 392 5.97 -2.61 14.03
N ARG A 393 6.27 -3.48 15.00
CA ARG A 393 5.78 -4.85 15.02
C ARG A 393 4.26 -4.84 15.10
N SER A 394 3.69 -4.30 16.17
CA SER A 394 2.24 -4.22 16.36
C SER A 394 1.53 -3.60 15.15
N LEU A 395 2.03 -2.47 14.65
CA LEU A 395 1.47 -1.78 13.49
C LEU A 395 1.41 -2.70 12.26
N LYS A 396 2.51 -3.39 11.93
CA LYS A 396 2.59 -4.18 10.71
C LYS A 396 1.74 -5.44 10.74
N TYR A 397 1.60 -6.09 11.90
CA TYR A 397 0.70 -7.24 12.02
C TYR A 397 -0.75 -6.81 11.78
N LYS A 398 -1.21 -5.76 12.49
CA LYS A 398 -2.55 -5.20 12.27
C LYS A 398 -2.77 -4.75 10.83
N LEU A 399 -1.76 -4.10 10.23
CA LEU A 399 -1.79 -3.69 8.82
C LEU A 399 -2.04 -4.89 7.90
N MET A 400 -1.36 -6.02 8.12
CA MET A 400 -1.53 -7.22 7.31
C MET A 400 -2.90 -7.87 7.55
N ASP A 401 -3.32 -8.02 8.81
CA ASP A 401 -4.64 -8.53 9.17
C ASP A 401 -5.75 -7.71 8.49
N ASP A 402 -5.67 -6.38 8.58
CA ASP A 402 -6.62 -5.46 7.96
C ASP A 402 -6.56 -5.48 6.42
N THR A 403 -5.36 -5.62 5.84
CA THR A 403 -5.19 -5.74 4.38
C THR A 403 -5.97 -6.93 3.86
N PHE A 404 -5.82 -8.10 4.49
CA PHE A 404 -6.49 -9.31 4.05
C PHE A 404 -8.00 -9.29 4.31
N ASN A 405 -8.43 -8.64 5.40
CA ASN A 405 -9.85 -8.39 5.66
C ASN A 405 -10.51 -7.52 4.58
N ILE A 406 -9.81 -6.50 4.04
CA ILE A 406 -10.32 -5.70 2.92
C ILE A 406 -10.29 -6.50 1.62
N VAL A 407 -9.13 -7.07 1.24
CA VAL A 407 -8.94 -7.81 -0.02
C VAL A 407 -9.94 -8.95 -0.15
N GLY A 408 -10.22 -9.64 0.96
CA GLY A 408 -11.18 -10.72 1.05
C GLY A 408 -10.73 -11.97 0.31
N LEU A 409 -10.48 -13.05 1.06
CA LEU A 409 -10.15 -14.36 0.50
C LEU A 409 -11.40 -15.24 0.51
N VAL A 410 -11.92 -15.58 -0.66
CA VAL A 410 -13.07 -16.49 -0.80
C VAL A 410 -12.54 -17.92 -0.95
N PRO A 411 -12.85 -18.86 -0.03
CA PRO A 411 -12.41 -20.24 -0.16
C PRO A 411 -12.90 -20.86 -1.47
N TYR A 412 -11.97 -21.47 -2.21
CA TYR A 412 -12.21 -22.02 -3.55
C TYR A 412 -11.73 -23.47 -3.64
N SER A 413 -12.42 -24.27 -4.46
CA SER A 413 -12.09 -25.66 -4.74
C SER A 413 -11.51 -25.80 -6.16
N HIS A 414 -10.25 -26.21 -6.23
CA HIS A 414 -9.56 -26.46 -7.51
C HIS A 414 -10.05 -27.72 -8.22
N ILE A 415 -10.65 -28.66 -7.50
CA ILE A 415 -11.24 -29.89 -8.07
C ILE A 415 -12.50 -29.56 -8.88
N THR A 416 -13.35 -28.68 -8.32
CA THR A 416 -14.66 -28.41 -8.89
C THR A 416 -14.72 -27.11 -9.69
N GLY A 417 -13.74 -26.23 -9.55
CA GLY A 417 -13.79 -24.91 -10.16
C GLY A 417 -14.69 -23.91 -9.41
N LEU A 418 -15.16 -24.25 -8.19
CA LEU A 418 -16.21 -23.51 -7.50
C LEU A 418 -15.75 -22.95 -6.15
N ALA A 419 -16.26 -21.76 -5.81
CA ALA A 419 -16.18 -21.24 -4.45
C ALA A 419 -17.09 -22.03 -3.49
N MET A 420 -16.80 -21.91 -2.18
CA MET A 420 -17.57 -22.59 -1.13
C MET A 420 -19.09 -22.32 -1.20
N GLU A 421 -19.49 -21.15 -1.70
CA GLU A 421 -20.90 -20.75 -1.79
C GLU A 421 -21.49 -20.90 -3.21
N GLY A 422 -20.75 -21.53 -4.12
CA GLY A 422 -21.10 -21.62 -5.54
C GLY A 422 -20.66 -20.40 -6.34
N GLU A 423 -21.08 -20.32 -7.61
CA GLU A 423 -20.79 -19.18 -8.47
C GLU A 423 -21.82 -18.07 -8.33
N CYS A 424 -21.34 -16.83 -8.19
CA CYS A 424 -22.14 -15.67 -8.50
C CYS A 424 -22.03 -15.43 -10.01
N GLU A 425 -23.12 -15.73 -10.72
CA GLU A 425 -23.26 -15.40 -12.13
C GLU A 425 -23.69 -13.94 -12.28
N TYR A 426 -22.91 -13.18 -13.04
CA TYR A 426 -23.26 -11.82 -13.44
C TYR A 426 -23.43 -11.80 -14.95
N LYS A 427 -24.52 -11.21 -15.43
CA LYS A 427 -24.78 -11.07 -16.87
C LYS A 427 -23.93 -9.96 -17.50
N ASP A 428 -23.50 -9.00 -16.69
CA ASP A 428 -22.74 -7.83 -17.09
C ASP A 428 -21.44 -7.75 -16.27
N PRO A 429 -20.25 -7.73 -16.92
CA PRO A 429 -18.97 -7.53 -16.23
C PRO A 429 -18.89 -6.24 -15.41
N VAL A 430 -19.62 -5.18 -15.80
CA VAL A 430 -19.68 -3.93 -15.03
C VAL A 430 -20.43 -4.15 -13.72
N ASP A 431 -21.57 -4.84 -13.75
CA ASP A 431 -22.32 -5.21 -12.54
C ASP A 431 -21.48 -6.11 -11.63
N GLU A 432 -20.74 -7.07 -12.17
CA GLU A 432 -19.79 -7.87 -11.39
C GLU A 432 -18.76 -7.01 -10.66
N ALA A 433 -18.12 -6.07 -11.38
CA ALA A 433 -17.09 -5.21 -10.81
C ALA A 433 -17.64 -4.27 -9.72
N VAL A 434 -18.86 -3.75 -9.91
CA VAL A 434 -19.55 -2.92 -8.93
C VAL A 434 -19.95 -3.74 -7.70
N GLN A 435 -20.61 -4.88 -7.86
CA GLN A 435 -21.05 -5.72 -6.74
C GLN A 435 -19.85 -6.19 -5.90
N GLN A 436 -18.77 -6.65 -6.54
CA GLN A 436 -17.55 -7.02 -5.82
C GLN A 436 -16.93 -5.82 -5.08
N SER A 437 -16.96 -4.64 -5.67
CA SER A 437 -16.48 -3.40 -5.02
C SER A 437 -17.36 -2.99 -3.84
N VAL A 438 -18.68 -3.10 -3.95
CA VAL A 438 -19.63 -2.86 -2.84
C VAL A 438 -19.36 -3.83 -1.69
N CYS A 439 -19.13 -5.10 -2.02
CA CYS A 439 -18.76 -6.11 -1.03
C CYS A 439 -17.45 -5.76 -0.32
N GLU A 440 -16.45 -5.28 -1.05
CA GLU A 440 -15.16 -4.88 -0.50
C GLU A 440 -15.26 -3.65 0.41
N ILE A 441 -15.87 -2.56 -0.06
CA ILE A 441 -15.93 -1.29 0.69
C ILE A 441 -16.77 -1.37 1.97
N THR A 442 -17.61 -2.39 2.10
CA THR A 442 -18.44 -2.65 3.28
C THR A 442 -17.81 -3.65 4.25
N ARG A 443 -16.64 -4.24 3.92
CA ARG A 443 -15.88 -5.07 4.86
C ARG A 443 -15.29 -4.21 5.99
N PRO A 444 -15.01 -4.81 7.16
CA PRO A 444 -14.29 -4.13 8.22
C PRO A 444 -12.93 -3.62 7.72
N THR A 445 -12.73 -2.30 7.78
CA THR A 445 -11.48 -1.68 7.33
C THR A 445 -10.39 -1.69 8.39
N GLY A 446 -10.76 -1.89 9.66
CA GLY A 446 -9.85 -1.92 10.81
C GLY A 446 -9.06 -0.61 10.97
N GLY A 447 -7.76 -0.65 10.70
CA GLY A 447 -6.88 0.52 10.67
C GLY A 447 -6.94 1.35 9.39
N TYR A 448 -7.55 0.85 8.31
CA TYR A 448 -7.71 1.60 7.07
C TYR A 448 -8.88 2.58 7.11
N LYS A 449 -8.68 3.72 6.45
CA LYS A 449 -9.73 4.64 6.00
C LYS A 449 -9.77 4.59 4.48
N ARG A 450 -10.94 4.32 3.88
CA ARG A 450 -11.13 4.52 2.44
C ARG A 450 -11.06 6.02 2.17
N ILE A 451 -10.15 6.44 1.30
CA ILE A 451 -9.97 7.86 0.92
C ILE A 451 -10.50 8.14 -0.48
N PHE A 452 -10.65 7.12 -1.33
CA PHE A 452 -11.30 7.23 -2.62
C PHE A 452 -11.89 5.88 -3.04
N PRO A 453 -13.08 5.83 -3.66
CA PRO A 453 -14.00 6.93 -3.90
C PRO A 453 -14.88 7.19 -2.65
N LEU A 454 -15.21 8.46 -2.39
CA LEU A 454 -16.17 8.88 -1.37
C LEU A 454 -17.24 9.78 -2.01
N LYS A 455 -18.47 9.75 -1.50
CA LYS A 455 -19.59 10.55 -2.03
C LYS A 455 -19.21 12.04 -2.15
N GLU A 456 -18.52 12.55 -1.14
CA GLU A 456 -18.07 13.93 -1.02
C GLU A 456 -16.90 14.32 -1.95
N ASN A 457 -16.11 13.35 -2.45
CA ASN A 457 -14.87 13.66 -3.17
C ASN A 457 -14.80 13.13 -4.60
N ILE A 458 -15.73 12.26 -5.03
CA ILE A 458 -15.80 11.75 -6.40
C ILE A 458 -15.76 12.88 -7.42
N ASP A 459 -16.58 13.91 -7.24
CA ASP A 459 -16.70 14.99 -8.23
C ASP A 459 -15.44 15.87 -8.29
N TYR A 460 -14.78 16.09 -7.16
CA TYR A 460 -13.50 16.80 -7.13
C TYR A 460 -12.41 16.04 -7.88
N TYR A 461 -12.26 14.73 -7.64
CA TYR A 461 -11.20 13.93 -8.26
C TYR A 461 -11.51 13.50 -9.69
N LYS A 462 -12.78 13.44 -10.09
CA LYS A 462 -13.23 13.06 -11.45
C LYS A 462 -12.53 13.88 -12.53
N LYS A 463 -12.29 15.17 -12.30
CA LYS A 463 -11.61 16.07 -13.25
C LYS A 463 -10.18 15.65 -13.60
N PHE A 464 -9.53 14.85 -12.75
CA PHE A 464 -8.17 14.37 -12.97
C PHE A 464 -8.11 13.05 -13.76
N PHE A 465 -9.21 12.33 -13.91
CA PHE A 465 -9.21 11.12 -14.73
C PHE A 465 -9.07 11.50 -16.21
N GLU A 466 -8.06 10.96 -16.89
CA GLU A 466 -7.90 11.18 -18.35
C GLU A 466 -9.11 10.65 -19.12
N GLU A 467 -9.71 9.57 -18.63
CA GLU A 467 -10.98 9.00 -19.06
C GLU A 467 -11.61 8.24 -17.89
N VAL A 468 -12.92 8.40 -17.68
CA VAL A 468 -13.67 7.65 -16.67
C VAL A 468 -14.20 6.36 -17.31
N SER A 469 -13.77 5.22 -16.79
CA SER A 469 -14.25 3.92 -17.27
C SER A 469 -15.69 3.63 -16.84
N PRO A 470 -16.40 2.72 -17.54
CA PRO A 470 -17.74 2.28 -17.14
C PRO A 470 -17.79 1.75 -15.71
N ASN A 471 -16.80 0.99 -15.26
CA ASN A 471 -16.79 0.45 -13.88
C ASN A 471 -16.63 1.55 -12.84
N ASN A 472 -15.76 2.55 -13.08
CA ASN A 472 -15.62 3.70 -12.17
C ASN A 472 -16.93 4.49 -12.12
N GLN A 473 -17.51 4.82 -13.27
CA GLN A 473 -18.76 5.58 -13.32
C GLN A 473 -19.89 4.83 -12.61
N ALA A 474 -20.06 3.54 -12.87
CA ALA A 474 -21.11 2.73 -12.25
C ALA A 474 -20.91 2.57 -10.73
N LEU A 475 -19.67 2.38 -10.25
CA LEU A 475 -19.41 2.35 -8.80
C LEU A 475 -19.70 3.69 -8.15
N TRP A 476 -19.32 4.80 -8.78
CA TRP A 476 -19.57 6.14 -8.25
C TRP A 476 -21.06 6.45 -8.18
N ASP A 477 -21.84 6.05 -9.19
CA ASP A 477 -23.29 6.21 -9.19
C ASP A 477 -23.95 5.39 -8.07
N GLU A 478 -23.45 4.18 -7.80
CA GLU A 478 -23.91 3.35 -6.68
C GLU A 478 -23.61 3.98 -5.32
N ILE A 479 -22.39 4.49 -5.11
CA ILE A 479 -22.00 5.19 -3.87
C ILE A 479 -22.82 6.46 -3.67
N LYS A 480 -23.10 7.21 -4.74
CA LYS A 480 -23.94 8.42 -4.64
C LYS A 480 -25.39 8.12 -4.27
N LYS A 481 -25.91 6.96 -4.70
CA LYS A 481 -27.30 6.53 -4.42
C LYS A 481 -27.47 5.97 -3.00
N ASN A 482 -26.45 5.35 -2.44
CA ASN A 482 -26.56 4.63 -1.16
C ASN A 482 -25.76 5.33 -0.07
N GLU A 483 -26.44 6.01 0.86
CA GLU A 483 -25.79 6.79 1.92
C GLU A 483 -24.97 5.94 2.91
N ASN A 484 -25.15 4.61 2.89
CA ASN A 484 -24.41 3.69 3.76
C ASN A 484 -23.14 3.13 3.11
N LEU A 485 -22.83 3.49 1.86
CA LEU A 485 -21.63 3.09 1.12
C LEU A 485 -20.58 4.18 1.11
#